data_AF-A0AAU6U7U8-F1
#
_entry.id   AF-A0AAU6U7U8-F1
#
_cell.length_a   1.000
_cell.length_b   1.000
_cell.length_c   1.000
_cell.angle_alpha   90.00
_cell.angle_beta   90.00
_cell.angle_gamma   90.00
#
_symmetry.space_group_name_H-M   'P 1'
#
loop_
_entity.id
_entity.type
_entity.pdbx_description
1 polymer ?
#
loop_
_entity_poly.entity_id
_entity_poly.type
_entity_poly.pdbx_seq_one_letter_code
_entity_poly.pdbx_strand_id
1 'polypeptide(L)'
;MKKWFIPLLALWLYGCYAGPGEEAIQHQVTAKLQSDTDDNLFEISDFAILGKEERMEGVYLIKVSYQLHFKLGLDQLQVLHDEDLIYDRVGPFQQEMGLMELERKYGEFEAGQVLQQETDVWMMKTEQGWRLAEPAQ
;
A
#
# COMPACT_ATOMS: atom_id res chain seq x y z
N MET A 1 -40.37 26.54 -39.91
CA MET A 1 -39.02 26.09 -40.30
C MET A 1 -38.30 25.50 -39.09
N LYS A 2 -37.70 24.33 -39.31
CA LYS A 2 -36.71 23.56 -38.54
C LYS A 2 -36.88 23.38 -37.02
N LYS A 3 -37.48 22.23 -36.68
CA LYS A 3 -37.24 21.44 -35.47
C LYS A 3 -35.75 21.08 -35.37
N TRP A 4 -35.09 21.33 -34.24
CA TRP A 4 -34.10 20.37 -33.72
C TRP A 4 -33.90 20.55 -32.21
N PHE A 5 -34.72 19.82 -31.45
CA PHE A 5 -34.35 19.33 -30.13
C PHE A 5 -33.22 18.31 -30.32
N ILE A 6 -32.03 18.57 -29.78
CA ILE A 6 -31.11 17.51 -29.37
C ILE A 6 -30.71 17.82 -27.92
N PRO A 7 -31.15 17.00 -26.94
CA PRO A 7 -30.69 17.09 -25.57
C PRO A 7 -29.24 16.58 -25.53
N LEU A 8 -28.33 17.43 -25.06
CA LEU A 8 -26.93 17.11 -24.81
C LEU A 8 -26.83 16.34 -23.47
N LEU A 9 -27.52 15.20 -23.41
CA LEU A 9 -27.70 14.34 -22.24
C LEU A 9 -27.08 12.96 -22.48
N ALA A 10 -25.81 12.93 -22.91
CA ALA A 10 -25.13 11.68 -23.27
C ALA A 10 -23.62 11.69 -22.95
N LEU A 11 -23.23 12.32 -21.84
CA LEU A 11 -21.86 12.24 -21.30
C LEU A 11 -21.89 11.90 -19.80
N TRP A 12 -22.76 10.96 -19.43
CA TRP A 12 -22.73 10.27 -18.14
C TRP A 12 -22.51 8.77 -18.35
N LEU A 13 -21.58 8.44 -19.25
CA LEU A 13 -20.88 7.15 -19.20
C LEU A 13 -19.65 7.33 -18.30
N TYR A 14 -19.86 7.79 -17.07
CA TYR A 14 -18.96 7.41 -16.00
C TYR A 14 -19.21 5.93 -15.81
N GLY A 15 -18.27 5.11 -16.28
CA GLY A 15 -18.33 3.68 -16.09
C GLY A 15 -18.67 3.41 -14.63
N CYS A 16 -19.79 2.72 -14.39
CA CYS A 16 -20.06 2.08 -13.12
C CYS A 16 -19.00 1.00 -12.97
N TYR A 17 -17.79 1.40 -12.56
CA TYR A 17 -16.68 0.50 -12.35
C TYR A 17 -17.04 -0.28 -11.09
N ALA A 18 -17.62 -1.46 -11.30
CA ALA A 18 -18.28 -2.23 -10.24
C ALA A 18 -17.30 -2.78 -9.18
N GLY A 19 -15.98 -2.71 -9.42
CA GLY A 19 -14.97 -3.15 -8.47
C GLY A 19 -14.40 -2.01 -7.61
N PRO A 20 -13.38 -2.28 -6.78
CA PRO A 20 -12.76 -1.28 -5.92
C PRO A 20 -12.16 -0.12 -6.71
N GLY A 21 -12.36 1.10 -6.19
CA GLY A 21 -11.77 2.33 -6.72
C GLY A 21 -10.30 2.45 -6.32
N GLU A 22 -9.52 3.16 -7.13
CA GLU A 22 -8.07 3.30 -6.96
C GLU A 22 -7.68 3.91 -5.62
N GLU A 23 -8.32 5.01 -5.22
CA GLU A 23 -8.09 5.66 -3.92
C GLU A 23 -8.31 4.70 -2.74
N ALA A 24 -9.36 3.87 -2.82
CA ALA A 24 -9.67 2.90 -1.77
C ALA A 24 -8.63 1.78 -1.69
N ILE A 25 -8.01 1.41 -2.82
CA ILE A 25 -6.93 0.42 -2.87
C ILE A 25 -5.65 1.05 -2.31
N GLN A 26 -5.27 2.23 -2.80
CA GLN A 26 -4.07 2.95 -2.36
C GLN A 26 -4.10 3.20 -0.85
N HIS A 27 -5.23 3.70 -0.32
CA HIS A 27 -5.37 3.99 1.12
C HIS A 27 -5.18 2.72 1.96
N GLN A 28 -5.76 1.59 1.53
CA GLN A 28 -5.67 0.34 2.30
C GLN A 28 -4.30 -0.32 2.20
N VAL A 29 -3.67 -0.30 1.02
CA VAL A 29 -2.30 -0.80 0.84
C VAL A 29 -1.32 0.03 1.67
N THR A 30 -1.47 1.35 1.65
CA THR A 30 -0.65 2.26 2.45
C THR A 30 -0.84 2.00 3.95
N ALA A 31 -2.09 1.92 4.41
CA ALA A 31 -2.39 1.63 5.81
C ALA A 31 -1.84 0.28 6.27
N LYS A 32 -1.86 -0.76 5.42
CA LYS A 32 -1.28 -2.07 5.74
C LYS A 32 0.24 -2.02 5.83
N LEU A 33 0.89 -1.33 4.90
CA LEU A 33 2.35 -1.19 4.91
C LEU A 33 2.83 -0.38 6.12
N GLN A 34 2.10 0.66 6.50
CA GLN A 34 2.37 1.45 7.69
C GLN A 34 2.05 0.68 8.97
N SER A 35 1.02 -0.16 9.02
CA SER A 35 0.78 -0.98 10.23
C SER A 35 1.84 -2.05 10.48
N ASP A 36 2.53 -2.48 9.41
CA ASP A 36 3.55 -3.52 9.46
C ASP A 36 4.96 -2.95 9.71
N THR A 37 5.11 -1.63 9.85
CA THR A 37 6.41 -0.97 9.94
C THR A 37 6.31 0.25 10.85
N ASP A 38 7.42 0.78 11.35
CA ASP A 38 7.41 2.05 12.06
C ASP A 38 6.90 3.19 11.14
N ASP A 39 6.02 4.06 11.66
CA ASP A 39 5.33 5.12 10.92
C ASP A 39 6.28 6.10 10.19
N ASN A 40 7.58 6.08 10.51
CA ASN A 40 8.57 6.97 9.92
C ASN A 40 9.66 6.29 9.06
N LEU A 41 9.57 4.99 8.79
CA LEU A 41 10.64 4.32 8.02
C LEU A 41 10.71 4.79 6.56
N PHE A 42 9.56 4.87 5.89
CA PHE A 42 9.47 5.23 4.48
C PHE A 42 8.17 5.99 4.17
N GLU A 43 8.18 6.67 3.02
CA GLU A 43 6.99 7.19 2.37
C GLU A 43 6.65 6.37 1.12
N ILE A 44 5.37 6.32 0.79
CA ILE A 44 4.88 5.65 -0.42
C ILE A 44 4.56 6.72 -1.46
N SER A 45 5.07 6.54 -2.67
CA SER A 45 4.78 7.41 -3.81
C SER A 45 4.60 6.61 -5.10
N ASP A 46 4.25 7.29 -6.20
CA ASP A 46 4.08 6.70 -7.53
C ASP A 46 3.22 5.43 -7.53
N PHE A 47 2.12 5.45 -6.76
CA PHE A 47 1.18 4.34 -6.70
C PHE A 47 0.43 4.20 -8.03
N ALA A 48 0.40 2.99 -8.58
CA ALA A 48 -0.35 2.67 -9.78
C ALA A 48 -0.94 1.26 -9.73
N ILE A 49 -2.11 1.09 -10.35
CA ILE A 49 -2.71 -0.22 -10.55
C ILE A 49 -2.23 -0.78 -11.88
N LEU A 50 -1.46 -1.87 -11.83
CA LEU A 50 -0.96 -2.56 -13.01
C LEU A 50 -2.00 -3.53 -13.60
N GLY A 51 -2.90 -4.05 -12.76
CA GLY A 51 -3.91 -5.00 -13.21
C GLY A 51 -4.99 -5.23 -12.17
N LYS A 52 -6.18 -5.59 -12.65
CA LYS A 52 -7.32 -5.93 -11.81
C LYS A 52 -8.09 -7.07 -12.44
N GLU A 53 -8.21 -8.16 -11.70
CA GLU A 53 -8.84 -9.41 -12.13
C GLU A 53 -9.92 -9.80 -11.12
N GLU A 54 -11.16 -9.96 -11.58
CA GLU A 54 -12.21 -10.53 -10.74
C GLU A 54 -12.04 -12.05 -10.69
N ARG A 55 -11.79 -12.58 -9.50
CA ARG A 55 -11.58 -14.01 -9.28
C ARG A 55 -12.88 -14.72 -8.95
N MET A 56 -13.74 -14.06 -8.18
CA MET A 56 -15.09 -14.51 -7.80
C MET A 56 -15.99 -13.27 -7.65
N GLU A 57 -17.30 -13.47 -7.61
CA GLU A 57 -18.24 -12.37 -7.38
C GLU A 57 -17.88 -11.62 -6.09
N GLY A 58 -17.54 -10.34 -6.24
CA GLY A 58 -17.13 -9.51 -5.10
C GLY A 58 -15.71 -9.76 -4.59
N VAL A 59 -14.86 -10.50 -5.30
CA VAL A 59 -13.46 -10.75 -4.95
C VAL A 59 -12.55 -10.43 -6.13
N TYR A 60 -11.63 -9.49 -5.92
CA TYR A 60 -10.69 -9.01 -6.92
C TYR A 60 -9.25 -9.28 -6.49
N LEU A 61 -8.44 -9.79 -7.41
CA LEU A 61 -6.99 -9.76 -7.32
C LEU A 61 -6.49 -8.52 -8.04
N ILE A 62 -5.74 -7.68 -7.35
CA ILE A 62 -5.26 -6.40 -7.87
C ILE A 62 -3.76 -6.39 -7.80
N LYS A 63 -3.11 -6.19 -8.94
CA LYS A 63 -1.67 -5.96 -9.02
C LYS A 63 -1.41 -4.47 -8.93
N VAL A 64 -0.61 -4.07 -7.97
CA VAL A 64 -0.26 -2.67 -7.72
C VAL A 64 1.26 -2.50 -7.75
N SER A 65 1.70 -1.34 -8.22
CA SER A 65 3.09 -0.90 -8.14
C SER A 65 3.18 0.38 -7.34
N TYR A 66 4.25 0.55 -6.58
CA TYR A 66 4.52 1.78 -5.83
C TYR A 66 6.01 1.90 -5.57
N GLN A 67 6.44 3.10 -5.18
CA GLN A 67 7.79 3.35 -4.72
C GLN A 67 7.81 3.55 -3.21
N LEU A 68 8.80 2.93 -2.57
CA LEU A 68 9.16 3.19 -1.18
C LEU A 68 10.32 4.18 -1.16
N HIS A 69 10.11 5.33 -0.53
CA HIS A 69 11.13 6.35 -0.31
C HIS A 69 11.57 6.26 1.14
N PHE A 70 12.72 5.61 1.38
CA PHE A 70 13.22 5.41 2.74
C PHE A 70 13.67 6.73 3.34
N LYS A 71 13.19 7.05 4.54
CA LYS A 71 13.61 8.24 5.29
C LYS A 71 14.86 7.95 6.12
N LEU A 72 15.00 6.72 6.58
CA LEU A 72 16.09 6.22 7.42
C LEU A 72 16.74 5.02 6.72
N GLY A 73 18.05 4.89 6.88
CA GLY A 73 18.80 3.69 6.48
C GLY A 73 18.91 2.68 7.63
N LEU A 74 19.28 1.45 7.32
CA LEU A 74 19.50 0.40 8.34
C LEU A 74 20.58 0.80 9.36
N ASP A 75 21.61 1.52 8.93
CA ASP A 75 22.70 2.03 9.77
C ASP A 75 22.19 3.08 10.79
N GLN A 76 21.34 3.99 10.34
CA GLN A 76 20.74 5.02 11.19
C GLN A 76 19.74 4.42 12.17
N LEU A 77 18.98 3.41 11.75
CA LEU A 77 18.10 2.68 12.66
C LEU A 77 18.89 1.96 13.76
N GLN A 78 20.08 1.42 13.48
CA GLN A 78 20.95 0.84 14.51
C GLN A 78 21.44 1.91 15.51
N VAL A 79 21.85 3.08 15.04
CA VAL A 79 22.39 4.16 15.90
C VAL A 79 21.32 4.84 16.74
N LEU A 80 20.17 5.21 16.14
CA LEU A 80 19.04 5.80 16.88
C LEU A 80 18.60 4.91 18.03
N HIS A 81 18.77 3.61 17.84
CA HIS A 81 18.39 2.60 18.80
C HIS A 81 19.38 2.43 19.96
N ASP A 82 20.67 2.61 19.69
CA ASP A 82 21.72 2.66 20.72
C ASP A 82 21.63 3.92 21.59
N GLU A 83 21.14 5.05 21.05
CA GLU A 83 20.98 6.30 21.80
C GLU A 83 19.73 6.33 22.69
N ASP A 84 18.66 5.59 22.32
CA ASP A 84 17.38 5.54 23.05
C ASP A 84 17.37 4.53 24.21
N LEU A 85 18.53 4.25 24.81
CA LEU A 85 18.73 3.43 26.03
C LEU A 85 18.00 3.97 27.29
N ILE A 86 17.08 4.92 27.15
CA ILE A 86 16.09 5.28 28.17
C ILE A 86 14.93 4.28 28.12
N TYR A 87 15.19 3.08 28.65
CA TYR A 87 14.28 2.29 29.48
C TYR A 87 12.77 2.31 29.14
N ASP A 88 12.36 2.10 27.87
CA ASP A 88 10.96 1.75 27.62
C ASP A 88 10.78 0.69 26.51
N ARG A 89 10.49 -0.52 27.01
CA ARG A 89 9.53 -1.51 26.50
C ARG A 89 9.88 -2.59 25.47
N VAL A 90 11.05 -2.62 24.83
CA VAL A 90 11.47 -3.77 24.00
C VAL A 90 12.92 -4.16 24.33
N GLY A 91 13.20 -5.47 24.41
CA GLY A 91 14.54 -5.97 24.73
C GLY A 91 15.45 -6.05 23.49
N PRO A 92 16.79 -6.05 23.66
CA PRO A 92 17.79 -6.05 22.58
C PRO A 92 17.52 -7.08 21.48
N PHE A 93 17.07 -8.27 21.88
CA PHE A 93 16.78 -9.35 20.95
C PHE A 93 15.60 -9.07 20.00
N GLN A 94 14.52 -8.43 20.47
CA GLN A 94 13.36 -8.13 19.61
C GLN A 94 13.69 -7.06 18.56
N GLN A 95 14.68 -6.24 18.86
CA GLN A 95 15.10 -5.10 18.06
C GLN A 95 16.03 -5.55 16.93
N GLU A 96 17.00 -6.43 17.25
CA GLU A 96 17.80 -7.14 16.25
C GLU A 96 16.92 -7.94 15.28
N MET A 97 15.89 -8.62 15.79
CA MET A 97 14.93 -9.34 14.95
C MET A 97 14.17 -8.41 14.00
N GLY A 98 13.77 -7.22 14.46
CA GLY A 98 13.11 -6.22 13.61
C GLY A 98 14.01 -5.73 12.47
N LEU A 99 15.28 -5.45 12.75
CA LEU A 99 16.25 -5.04 11.72
C LEU A 99 16.52 -6.17 10.70
N MET A 100 16.70 -7.40 11.17
CA MET A 100 16.87 -8.56 10.28
C MET A 100 15.63 -8.81 9.41
N GLU A 101 14.42 -8.58 9.93
CA GLU A 101 13.19 -8.68 9.14
C GLU A 101 13.10 -7.60 8.05
N LEU A 102 13.51 -6.36 8.36
CA LEU A 102 13.58 -5.28 7.39
C LEU A 102 14.61 -5.58 6.29
N GLU A 103 15.81 -6.03 6.67
CA GLU A 103 16.86 -6.44 5.73
C GLU A 103 16.39 -7.61 4.86
N ARG A 104 15.72 -8.61 5.44
CA ARG A 104 15.14 -9.73 4.67
C ARG A 104 14.05 -9.28 3.70
N LYS A 105 13.24 -8.28 4.09
CA LYS A 105 12.08 -7.82 3.31
C LYS A 105 12.48 -6.87 2.18
N TYR A 106 13.38 -5.93 2.45
CA TYR A 106 13.73 -4.84 1.55
C TYR A 106 15.18 -4.89 1.05
N GLY A 107 16.00 -5.79 1.58
CA GLY A 107 17.45 -5.80 1.37
C GLY A 107 18.16 -4.75 2.21
N GLU A 108 19.43 -4.50 1.91
CA GLU A 108 20.13 -3.32 2.41
C GLU A 108 19.53 -2.06 1.78
N PHE A 109 19.21 -1.08 2.62
CA PHE A 109 18.72 0.22 2.16
C PHE A 109 19.31 1.40 2.94
N GLU A 110 19.46 2.51 2.22
CA GLU A 110 19.98 3.78 2.73
C GLU A 110 18.87 4.84 2.85
N ALA A 111 19.10 5.87 3.68
CA ALA A 111 18.20 7.02 3.72
C ALA A 111 18.18 7.75 2.37
N GLY A 112 16.98 8.11 1.92
CA GLY A 112 16.72 8.70 0.61
C GLY A 112 16.66 7.69 -0.54
N GLN A 113 16.92 6.41 -0.29
CA GLN A 113 16.82 5.39 -1.33
C GLN A 113 15.36 5.19 -1.76
N VAL A 114 15.19 5.04 -3.07
CA VAL A 114 13.90 4.73 -3.69
C VAL A 114 13.90 3.28 -4.13
N LEU A 115 12.94 2.50 -3.65
CA LEU A 115 12.77 1.10 -4.02
C LEU A 115 11.42 0.91 -4.72
N GLN A 116 11.47 0.45 -5.97
CA GLN A 116 10.26 0.06 -6.69
C GLN A 116 9.74 -1.27 -6.15
N GLN A 117 8.44 -1.34 -5.90
CA GLN A 117 7.74 -2.52 -5.42
C GLN A 117 6.55 -2.83 -6.32
N GLU A 118 6.27 -4.12 -6.46
CA GLU A 118 5.05 -4.64 -7.06
C GLU A 118 4.49 -5.72 -6.15
N THR A 119 3.19 -5.68 -5.90
CA THR A 119 2.52 -6.68 -5.07
C THR A 119 1.11 -6.93 -5.54
N ASP A 120 0.64 -8.14 -5.27
CA ASP A 120 -0.72 -8.57 -5.54
C ASP A 120 -1.54 -8.49 -4.25
N VAL A 121 -2.65 -7.76 -4.28
CA VAL A 121 -3.55 -7.61 -3.14
C VAL A 121 -4.94 -8.12 -3.46
N TRP A 122 -5.53 -8.85 -2.51
CA TRP A 122 -6.90 -9.31 -2.61
C TRP A 122 -7.84 -8.26 -2.03
N MET A 123 -8.90 -7.95 -2.75
CA MET A 123 -9.94 -7.02 -2.33
C MET A 123 -11.28 -7.73 -2.35
N MET A 124 -11.96 -7.75 -1.21
CA MET A 124 -13.28 -8.36 -1.05
C MET A 124 -14.34 -7.29 -0.79
N LYS A 125 -15.50 -7.44 -1.42
CA LYS A 125 -16.67 -6.59 -1.19
C LYS A 125 -17.34 -7.01 0.11
N THR A 126 -17.38 -6.09 1.06
CA THR A 126 -18.09 -6.26 2.34
C THR A 126 -19.29 -5.30 2.40
N GLU A 127 -20.13 -5.44 3.43
CA GLU A 127 -21.22 -4.49 3.70
C GLU A 127 -20.72 -3.06 3.93
N GLN A 128 -19.48 -2.91 4.43
CA GLN A 128 -18.82 -1.63 4.67
C GLN A 128 -18.02 -1.11 3.45
N GLY A 129 -18.13 -1.78 2.30
CA GLY A 129 -17.36 -1.47 1.10
C GLY A 129 -16.21 -2.44 0.85
N TRP A 130 -15.26 -2.04 0.00
CA TRP A 130 -14.14 -2.90 -0.38
C TRP A 130 -13.07 -2.96 0.71
N ARG A 131 -12.63 -4.16 1.07
CA ARG A 131 -11.60 -4.38 2.10
C ARG A 131 -10.47 -5.27 1.59
N LEU A 132 -9.24 -5.01 2.03
CA LEU A 132 -8.14 -5.96 1.85
C LEU A 132 -8.51 -7.30 2.49
N ALA A 133 -8.32 -8.37 1.74
CA ALA A 133 -8.43 -9.74 2.21
C ALA A 133 -7.01 -10.33 2.29
N GLU A 134 -6.75 -11.09 3.34
CA GLU A 134 -5.57 -11.97 3.34
C GLU A 134 -5.92 -13.20 2.50
N PRO A 135 -5.02 -13.66 1.61
CA PRO A 135 -5.22 -14.95 0.96
C PRO A 135 -5.31 -16.03 2.06
N ALA A 136 -6.34 -16.87 2.00
CA ALA A 136 -6.38 -18.05 2.86
C ALA A 136 -5.13 -18.89 2.53
N GLN A 137 -4.21 -19.02 3.49
CA GLN A 137 -3.03 -19.88 3.38
C GLN A 137 -3.43 -21.35 3.31
#